data_AF-A0A2N0PF88-F1
#
_entry.id   AF-A0A2N0PF88-F1
#
_cell.length_a   1.000
_cell.length_b   1.000
_cell.length_c   1.000
_cell.angle_alpha   90.00
_cell.angle_beta   90.00
_cell.angle_gamma   90.00
#
_symmetry.space_group_name_H-M   'P 1'
#
loop_
_entity.id
_entity.type
_entity.pdbx_description
1 polymer ?
#
loop_
_entity_poly.entity_id
_entity_poly.type
_entity_poly.pdbx_seq_one_letter_code
_entity_poly.pdbx_strand_id
1 'polypeptide(L)'
;MINESSTRYREWRKKVTEAIWKNEILNSEKLNDLFMYNFKEEFDWRSTLEFVSNRINFSQRQCNDKDTKERTYRIKNILKEPTYEVLYRRNTNKIENDKCKRCGKEEKEDWEHTVYVYVKITNSRTINEIVQESIYRFEKYLKDLNQNEEIEILRTYNFEFIRILESPSIILQGKNRIWELLRGVYNENFNSLTKKKEEKTLIKKLWNFTYDELKKKIWIPRCDEIKRLEDRENIKKLDLRKKREITIEELEEEKD
;
A
#
# COMPACT_ATOMS: atom_id res chain seq x y z
N MET A 1 -43.00 -5.25 15.56
CA MET A 1 -42.85 -6.17 14.41
C MET A 1 -42.20 -5.54 13.17
N ILE A 2 -42.54 -4.30 12.74
CA ILE A 2 -41.95 -3.68 11.53
C ILE A 2 -40.43 -3.34 11.68
N ASN A 3 -39.96 -3.02 12.89
CA ASN A 3 -38.55 -2.71 13.13
C ASN A 3 -37.62 -3.94 13.17
N GLU A 4 -38.12 -5.10 13.56
CA GLU A 4 -37.31 -6.33 13.61
C GLU A 4 -37.08 -6.93 12.23
N SER A 5 -38.08 -6.89 11.34
CA SER A 5 -37.92 -7.35 9.95
C SER A 5 -36.96 -6.47 9.14
N SER A 6 -37.03 -5.15 9.32
CA SER A 6 -36.09 -4.19 8.72
C SER A 6 -34.66 -4.38 9.23
N THR A 7 -34.49 -4.64 10.53
CA THR A 7 -33.17 -4.91 11.14
C THR A 7 -32.59 -6.24 10.64
N ARG A 8 -33.38 -7.31 10.61
CA ARG A 8 -32.97 -8.61 10.06
C ARG A 8 -32.61 -8.53 8.58
N TYR A 9 -33.38 -7.77 7.79
CA TYR A 9 -33.06 -7.55 6.38
C TYR A 9 -31.73 -6.80 6.21
N ARG A 10 -31.49 -5.75 7.01
CA ARG A 10 -30.22 -5.01 6.99
C ARG A 10 -29.03 -5.89 7.38
N GLU A 11 -29.17 -6.74 8.40
CA GLU A 11 -28.14 -7.71 8.79
C GLU A 11 -27.86 -8.74 7.71
N TRP A 12 -28.92 -9.31 7.12
CA TRP A 12 -28.79 -10.22 5.98
C TRP A 12 -28.09 -9.55 4.80
N ARG A 13 -28.48 -8.32 4.45
CA ARG A 13 -27.85 -7.58 3.35
C ARG A 13 -26.37 -7.32 3.61
N LYS A 14 -25.97 -7.01 4.86
CA LYS A 14 -24.56 -6.89 5.24
C LYS A 14 -23.80 -8.19 5.01
N LYS A 15 -24.35 -9.34 5.41
CA LYS A 15 -23.73 -10.65 5.18
C LYS A 15 -23.59 -10.97 3.69
N VAL A 16 -24.60 -10.64 2.87
CA VAL A 16 -24.54 -10.79 1.41
C VAL A 16 -23.43 -9.92 0.82
N THR A 17 -23.38 -8.65 1.20
CA THR A 17 -22.33 -7.72 0.76
C THR A 17 -20.94 -8.23 1.17
N GLU A 18 -20.78 -8.69 2.41
CA GLU A 18 -19.51 -9.27 2.88
C GLU A 18 -19.10 -10.51 2.08
N ALA A 19 -20.04 -11.39 1.73
CA ALA A 19 -19.77 -12.56 0.89
C ALA A 19 -19.34 -12.17 -0.53
N ILE A 20 -19.99 -11.16 -1.14
CA ILE A 20 -19.61 -10.62 -2.45
C ILE A 20 -18.17 -10.08 -2.40
N TRP A 21 -17.85 -9.22 -1.42
CA TRP A 21 -16.49 -8.66 -1.29
C TRP A 21 -15.44 -9.73 -1.06
N LYS A 22 -15.73 -10.76 -0.25
CA LYS A 22 -14.80 -11.88 -0.05
C LYS A 22 -14.57 -12.63 -1.35
N ASN A 23 -15.61 -12.90 -2.13
CA ASN A 23 -15.48 -13.53 -3.44
C ASN A 23 -14.65 -12.67 -4.40
N GLU A 24 -14.90 -11.36 -4.47
CA GLU A 24 -14.13 -10.45 -5.32
C GLU A 24 -12.66 -10.39 -4.92
N ILE A 25 -12.34 -10.34 -3.62
CA ILE A 25 -10.95 -10.32 -3.13
C ILE A 25 -10.24 -11.63 -3.45
N LEU A 26 -10.89 -12.77 -3.22
CA LEU A 26 -10.31 -14.10 -3.45
C LEU A 26 -10.08 -14.39 -4.93
N ASN A 27 -10.89 -13.83 -5.82
CA ASN A 27 -10.74 -13.96 -7.27
C ASN A 27 -9.99 -12.77 -7.91
N SER A 28 -9.43 -11.87 -7.10
CA SER A 28 -8.72 -10.70 -7.60
C SER A 28 -7.31 -11.08 -8.04
N GLU A 29 -7.05 -10.95 -9.34
CA GLU A 29 -5.71 -11.16 -9.90
C GLU A 29 -4.64 -10.26 -9.26
N LYS A 30 -5.05 -9.12 -8.69
CA LYS A 30 -4.17 -8.16 -8.00
C LYS A 30 -3.53 -8.72 -6.72
N LEU A 31 -4.07 -9.80 -6.16
CA LEU A 31 -3.57 -10.44 -4.94
C LEU A 31 -3.11 -11.88 -5.17
N ASN A 32 -3.19 -12.38 -6.42
CA ASN A 32 -2.79 -13.74 -6.76
C ASN A 32 -1.36 -14.03 -6.31
N ASP A 33 -0.44 -13.10 -6.51
CA ASP A 33 0.96 -13.28 -6.09
C ASP A 33 1.13 -13.41 -4.58
N LEU A 34 0.29 -12.75 -3.77
CA LEU A 34 0.30 -12.89 -2.31
C LEU A 34 -0.37 -14.17 -1.81
N PHE A 35 -1.36 -14.71 -2.54
CA PHE A 35 -2.11 -15.89 -2.09
C PHE A 35 -1.60 -17.20 -2.69
N MET A 36 -1.37 -17.24 -4.00
CA MET A 36 -1.01 -18.46 -4.73
C MET A 36 0.32 -19.04 -4.24
N TYR A 37 1.27 -18.17 -3.88
CA TYR A 37 2.59 -18.60 -3.42
C TYR A 37 2.72 -18.67 -1.89
N ASN A 38 1.72 -18.23 -1.12
CA ASN A 38 1.75 -18.24 0.35
C ASN A 38 1.34 -19.58 0.98
N PHE A 39 1.54 -20.69 0.26
CA PHE A 39 1.30 -22.04 0.78
C PHE A 39 2.20 -22.41 1.97
N LYS A 40 3.28 -21.65 2.21
CA LYS A 40 4.20 -21.83 3.35
C LYS A 40 3.88 -20.95 4.55
N GLU A 41 2.76 -20.21 4.54
CA GLU A 41 2.37 -19.32 5.64
C GLU A 41 3.45 -18.25 5.94
N GLU A 42 4.09 -17.69 4.91
CA GLU A 42 5.15 -16.68 5.05
C GLU A 42 4.66 -15.36 5.65
N PHE A 43 3.35 -15.10 5.59
CA PHE A 43 2.74 -13.85 6.07
C PHE A 43 1.83 -14.05 7.27
N ASP A 44 2.00 -13.16 8.25
CA ASP A 44 1.02 -12.96 9.32
C ASP A 44 -0.16 -12.17 8.75
N TRP A 45 -1.16 -12.88 8.24
CA TRP A 45 -2.36 -12.25 7.68
C TRP A 45 -3.14 -11.47 8.73
N ARG A 46 -3.09 -11.87 10.00
CA ARG A 46 -3.79 -11.14 11.06
C ARG A 46 -3.16 -9.76 11.25
N SER A 47 -1.84 -9.71 11.44
CA SER A 47 -1.11 -8.45 11.57
C SER A 47 -1.22 -7.59 10.30
N THR A 48 -1.14 -8.22 9.12
CA THR A 48 -1.31 -7.55 7.83
C THR A 48 -2.69 -6.92 7.69
N LEU A 49 -3.77 -7.64 8.01
CA LEU A 49 -5.14 -7.10 7.87
C LEU A 49 -5.46 -6.05 8.93
N GLU A 50 -4.95 -6.20 10.16
CA GLU A 50 -5.02 -5.16 11.20
C GLU A 50 -4.32 -3.87 10.71
N PHE A 51 -3.15 -4.02 10.09
CA PHE A 51 -2.39 -2.93 9.52
C PHE A 51 -3.12 -2.25 8.36
N VAL A 52 -3.54 -3.00 7.33
CA VAL A 52 -4.25 -2.46 6.15
C VAL A 52 -5.55 -1.78 6.55
N SER A 53 -6.27 -2.35 7.53
CA SER A 53 -7.51 -1.77 8.08
C SER A 53 -7.28 -0.57 9.00
N ASN A 54 -6.02 -0.17 9.21
CA ASN A 54 -5.60 0.93 10.08
C ASN A 54 -6.03 0.78 11.55
N ARG A 55 -6.23 -0.46 12.00
CA ARG A 55 -6.61 -0.81 13.38
C ARG A 55 -5.47 -0.68 14.39
N ILE A 56 -4.25 -0.42 13.90
CA ILE A 56 -3.08 -0.14 14.73
C ILE A 56 -3.11 1.27 15.35
N ASN A 57 -3.79 2.22 14.69
CA ASN A 57 -3.82 3.64 15.07
C ASN A 57 -5.23 4.11 15.47
N PHE A 58 -6.27 3.39 15.04
CA PHE A 58 -7.66 3.77 15.27
C PHE A 58 -8.49 2.58 15.74
N SER A 59 -9.46 2.86 16.60
CA SER A 59 -10.49 1.89 16.99
C SER A 59 -11.42 1.57 15.82
N GLN A 60 -12.09 0.43 15.91
CA GLN A 60 -13.03 -0.04 14.88
C GLN A 60 -14.19 0.93 14.60
N ARG A 61 -14.50 1.86 15.52
CA ARG A 61 -15.62 2.81 15.40
C ARG A 61 -15.19 4.20 14.94
N GLN A 62 -13.89 4.46 14.79
CA GLN A 62 -13.39 5.76 14.36
C GLN A 62 -13.40 5.85 12.83
N CYS A 63 -14.08 6.86 12.29
CA CYS A 63 -14.18 7.14 10.86
C CYS A 63 -13.93 8.63 10.62
N ASN A 64 -12.68 9.08 10.76
CA ASN A 64 -12.30 10.46 10.42
C ASN A 64 -11.52 10.52 9.10
N ASP A 65 -11.29 11.74 8.61
CA ASP A 65 -10.59 11.95 7.34
C ASP A 65 -9.17 11.39 7.34
N LYS A 66 -8.47 11.46 8.48
CA LYS A 66 -7.11 10.94 8.63
C LYS A 66 -7.10 9.42 8.50
N ASP A 67 -7.98 8.74 9.23
CA ASP A 67 -8.17 7.29 9.12
C ASP A 67 -8.52 6.88 7.68
N THR A 68 -9.50 7.56 7.07
CA THR A 68 -9.94 7.25 5.71
C THR A 68 -8.81 7.36 4.69
N LYS A 69 -8.01 8.42 4.76
CA LYS A 69 -6.84 8.61 3.87
C LYS A 69 -5.78 7.53 4.10
N GLU A 70 -5.50 7.19 5.35
CA GLU A 70 -4.48 6.19 5.71
C GLU A 70 -4.88 4.79 5.24
N ARG A 71 -6.11 4.37 5.56
CA ARG A 71 -6.67 3.09 5.12
C ARG A 71 -6.75 2.99 3.61
N THR A 72 -7.20 4.05 2.94
CA THR A 72 -7.27 4.08 1.46
C THR A 72 -5.89 3.89 0.84
N TYR A 73 -4.86 4.55 1.38
CA TYR A 73 -3.49 4.36 0.93
C TYR A 73 -3.05 2.89 1.06
N ARG A 74 -3.19 2.30 2.26
CA ARG A 74 -2.77 0.92 2.52
C ARG A 74 -3.49 -0.09 1.62
N ILE A 75 -4.79 0.09 1.41
CA ILE A 75 -5.60 -0.75 0.50
C ILE A 75 -5.11 -0.63 -0.96
N LYS A 76 -4.90 0.59 -1.46
CA LYS A 76 -4.41 0.77 -2.83
C LYS A 76 -3.03 0.16 -3.03
N ASN A 77 -2.20 0.24 -1.99
CA ASN A 77 -0.83 -0.24 -2.03
C ASN A 77 -0.77 -1.78 -2.04
N ILE A 78 -1.53 -2.46 -1.18
CA ILE A 78 -1.59 -3.93 -1.19
C ILE A 78 -2.15 -4.48 -2.50
N LEU A 79 -3.12 -3.78 -3.10
CA LEU A 79 -3.72 -4.11 -4.40
C LEU A 79 -2.85 -3.73 -5.61
N LYS A 80 -1.66 -3.14 -5.40
CA LYS A 80 -0.77 -2.65 -6.48
C LYS A 80 -1.50 -1.79 -7.51
N GLU A 81 -2.45 -0.95 -7.10
CA GLU A 81 -3.33 -0.28 -8.06
C GLU A 81 -2.62 0.88 -8.79
N PRO A 82 -2.29 0.75 -10.10
CA PRO A 82 -1.73 1.86 -10.88
C PRO A 82 -2.80 2.92 -11.13
N THR A 83 -2.38 4.18 -11.32
CA THR A 83 -3.32 5.29 -11.45
C THR A 83 -3.80 5.44 -12.88
N TYR A 84 -2.90 5.59 -13.86
CA TYR A 84 -3.30 5.89 -15.24
C TYR A 84 -3.92 4.72 -15.99
N GLU A 85 -3.46 3.48 -15.79
CA GLU A 85 -4.09 2.31 -16.42
C GLU A 85 -5.56 2.15 -16.00
N VAL A 86 -5.88 2.40 -14.72
CA VAL A 86 -7.25 2.33 -14.23
C VAL A 86 -8.08 3.50 -14.76
N LEU A 87 -7.51 4.70 -14.84
CA LEU A 87 -8.21 5.87 -15.39
C LEU A 87 -8.48 5.71 -16.89
N TYR A 88 -7.51 5.18 -17.65
CA TYR A 88 -7.63 4.93 -19.07
C TYR A 88 -8.71 3.88 -19.36
N ARG A 89 -8.68 2.73 -18.67
CA ARG A 89 -9.72 1.69 -18.78
C ARG A 89 -11.13 2.18 -18.46
N ARG A 90 -11.27 3.24 -17.66
CA ARG A 90 -12.56 3.85 -17.30
C ARG A 90 -13.04 4.90 -18.32
N ASN A 91 -12.27 5.12 -19.38
CA ASN A 91 -12.47 6.18 -20.35
C ASN A 91 -12.59 7.55 -19.65
N THR A 92 -11.60 7.87 -18.80
CA THR A 92 -11.61 9.11 -18.00
C THR A 92 -11.28 10.32 -18.88
N ASN A 93 -11.99 11.42 -18.67
CA ASN A 93 -11.73 12.67 -19.42
C ASN A 93 -10.28 13.16 -19.23
N LYS A 94 -9.68 13.69 -20.31
CA LYS A 94 -8.28 14.14 -20.42
C LYS A 94 -7.22 13.05 -20.20
N ILE A 95 -7.60 11.78 -20.18
CA ILE A 95 -6.69 10.64 -20.15
C ILE A 95 -6.73 9.94 -21.50
N GLU A 96 -5.64 10.04 -22.27
CA GLU A 96 -5.57 9.53 -23.64
C GLU A 96 -4.95 8.13 -23.74
N ASN A 97 -4.14 7.75 -22.76
CA ASN A 97 -3.44 6.46 -22.71
C ASN A 97 -3.13 6.05 -21.27
N ASP A 98 -2.62 4.84 -21.09
CA ASP A 98 -2.16 4.27 -19.81
C ASP A 98 -0.67 4.49 -19.53
N LYS A 99 -0.02 5.39 -20.28
CA LYS A 99 1.41 5.68 -20.17
C LYS A 99 1.71 6.50 -18.91
N CYS A 100 2.86 6.24 -18.31
CA CYS A 100 3.32 6.93 -17.12
C CYS A 100 3.77 8.37 -17.43
N LYS A 101 3.02 9.36 -16.93
CA LYS A 101 3.36 10.79 -17.06
C LYS A 101 4.68 11.19 -16.37
N ARG A 102 5.18 10.38 -15.43
CA ARG A 102 6.40 10.69 -14.65
C ARG A 102 7.68 10.43 -15.42
N CYS A 103 7.73 9.32 -16.15
CA CYS A 103 8.99 8.86 -16.76
C CYS A 103 9.28 9.54 -18.10
N GLY A 104 8.26 10.06 -18.79
CA GLY A 104 8.37 10.64 -20.13
C GLY A 104 8.76 9.62 -21.23
N LYS A 105 8.85 8.32 -20.90
CA LYS A 105 9.32 7.25 -21.79
C LYS A 105 8.21 6.47 -22.48
N GLU A 106 6.97 6.94 -22.41
CA GLU A 106 5.79 6.22 -22.93
C GLU A 106 5.62 4.79 -22.37
N GLU A 107 6.27 4.46 -21.26
CA GLU A 107 6.12 3.15 -20.61
C GLU A 107 4.77 3.07 -19.91
N LYS A 108 4.14 1.88 -19.96
CA LYS A 108 2.90 1.61 -19.23
C LYS A 108 3.13 1.79 -17.73
N GLU A 109 2.20 2.48 -17.08
CA GLU A 109 2.27 2.65 -15.63
C GLU A 109 1.82 1.38 -14.89
N ASP A 110 2.75 0.70 -14.24
CA ASP A 110 2.46 -0.30 -13.21
C ASP A 110 2.99 0.12 -11.83
N TRP A 111 2.56 -0.58 -10.78
CA TRP A 111 2.94 -0.26 -9.39
C TRP A 111 4.45 -0.28 -9.17
N GLU A 112 5.18 -1.24 -9.74
CA GLU A 112 6.64 -1.32 -9.56
C GLU A 112 7.34 -0.18 -10.27
N HIS A 113 6.96 0.08 -11.51
CA HIS A 113 7.40 1.23 -12.30
C HIS A 113 7.18 2.53 -11.51
N THR A 114 6.01 2.70 -10.85
CA THR A 114 5.78 3.91 -10.04
C THR A 114 6.77 4.10 -8.89
N VAL A 115 7.20 3.00 -8.26
CA VAL A 115 8.16 3.02 -7.14
C VAL A 115 9.57 3.27 -7.69
N TYR A 116 9.99 2.51 -8.70
CA TYR A 116 11.31 2.62 -9.31
C TYR A 116 11.54 3.97 -9.99
N VAL A 117 10.57 4.47 -10.75
CA VAL A 117 10.68 5.76 -11.44
C VAL A 117 10.83 6.90 -10.46
N TYR A 118 10.11 6.90 -9.33
CA TYR A 118 10.28 7.94 -8.33
C TYR A 118 11.68 7.91 -7.68
N VAL A 119 12.14 6.72 -7.29
CA VAL A 119 13.49 6.55 -6.72
C VAL A 119 14.56 7.02 -7.70
N LYS A 120 14.38 6.74 -9.00
CA LYS A 120 15.31 7.12 -10.06
C LYS A 120 15.24 8.61 -10.43
N ILE A 121 14.06 9.20 -10.53
CA ILE A 121 13.87 10.62 -10.88
C ILE A 121 14.45 11.53 -9.79
N THR A 122 14.27 11.17 -8.53
CA THR A 122 14.75 12.04 -7.44
C THR A 122 16.24 11.86 -7.15
N ASN A 123 16.85 10.77 -7.63
CA ASN A 123 18.27 10.42 -7.48
C ASN A 123 18.81 10.64 -6.05
N SER A 124 17.91 10.56 -5.05
CA SER A 124 18.14 11.14 -3.72
C SER A 124 18.55 10.09 -2.71
N ARG A 125 17.86 8.93 -2.68
CA ARG A 125 18.16 7.77 -1.82
C ARG A 125 17.65 6.46 -2.41
N THR A 126 18.35 5.36 -2.14
CA THR A 126 17.84 4.00 -2.40
C THR A 126 16.79 3.61 -1.36
N ILE A 127 15.94 2.62 -1.69
CA ILE A 127 14.95 2.09 -0.73
C ILE A 127 15.64 1.52 0.51
N ASN A 128 16.79 0.87 0.33
CA ASN A 128 17.59 0.32 1.42
C ASN A 128 18.10 1.41 2.37
N GLU A 129 18.59 2.53 1.83
CA GLU A 129 19.02 3.67 2.64
C GLU A 129 17.87 4.26 3.47
N ILE A 130 16.66 4.33 2.90
CA ILE A 130 15.47 4.77 3.64
C ILE A 130 15.15 3.81 4.80
N VAL A 131 15.21 2.49 4.54
CA VAL A 131 14.98 1.46 5.56
C VAL A 131 16.02 1.57 6.68
N GLN A 132 17.30 1.65 6.35
CA GLN A 132 18.38 1.76 7.34
C GLN A 132 18.26 3.06 8.16
N GLU A 133 18.02 4.20 7.50
CA GLU A 133 17.80 5.48 8.18
C GLU A 133 16.57 5.44 9.10
N SER A 134 15.53 4.67 8.75
CA SER A 134 14.33 4.54 9.58
C SER A 134 14.63 3.94 10.95
N ILE A 135 15.58 3.01 11.06
CA ILE A 135 15.98 2.41 12.35
C ILE A 135 16.64 3.48 13.23
N TYR A 136 17.56 4.26 12.66
CA TYR A 136 18.21 5.35 13.38
C TYR A 136 17.18 6.40 13.86
N ARG A 137 16.23 6.77 12.99
CA ARG A 137 15.15 7.70 13.34
C ARG A 137 14.22 7.13 14.42
N PHE A 138 13.94 5.83 14.37
CA PHE A 138 13.15 5.16 15.40
C PHE A 138 13.88 5.12 16.73
N GLU A 139 15.18 4.82 16.75
CA GLU A 139 15.99 4.88 17.96
C GLU A 139 15.99 6.30 18.56
N LYS A 140 16.13 7.34 17.72
CA LYS A 140 16.04 8.73 18.17
C LYS A 140 14.67 9.04 18.78
N TYR A 141 13.59 8.59 18.14
CA TYR A 141 12.24 8.74 18.66
C TYR A 141 12.08 8.07 20.04
N LEU A 142 12.61 6.86 20.23
CA LEU A 142 12.59 6.18 21.53
C LEU A 142 13.42 6.92 22.59
N LYS A 143 14.56 7.51 22.21
CA LYS A 143 15.38 8.36 23.09
C LYS A 143 14.62 9.60 23.55
N ASP A 144 13.94 10.28 22.63
CA ASP A 144 13.12 11.46 22.94
C ASP A 144 11.97 11.12 23.91
N LEU A 145 11.52 9.87 23.93
CA LEU A 145 10.51 9.34 24.86
C LEU A 145 11.09 8.70 26.14
N ASN A 146 12.41 8.70 26.32
CA ASN A 146 13.11 8.05 27.44
C ASN A 146 12.82 6.54 27.57
N GLN A 147 12.56 5.83 26.47
CA GLN A 147 12.23 4.40 26.48
C GLN A 147 13.49 3.52 26.40
N ASN A 148 14.33 3.55 27.44
CA ASN A 148 15.64 2.88 27.44
C ASN A 148 15.56 1.37 27.19
N GLU A 149 14.59 0.67 27.78
CA GLU A 149 14.37 -0.77 27.55
C GLU A 149 14.01 -1.07 26.09
N GLU A 150 13.18 -0.23 25.45
CA GLU A 150 12.85 -0.38 24.03
C GLU A 150 14.09 -0.15 23.15
N ILE A 151 15.00 0.75 23.53
CA ILE A 151 16.25 0.99 22.80
C ILE A 151 17.17 -0.25 22.86
N GLU A 152 17.25 -0.91 24.01
CA GLU A 152 18.05 -2.13 24.17
C GLU A 152 17.52 -3.27 23.29
N ILE A 153 16.20 -3.46 23.29
CA ILE A 153 15.54 -4.45 22.42
C ILE A 153 15.79 -4.09 20.94
N LEU A 154 15.63 -2.82 20.56
CA LEU A 154 15.88 -2.37 19.18
C LEU A 154 17.30 -2.70 18.73
N ARG A 155 18.31 -2.38 19.55
CA ARG A 155 19.72 -2.66 19.26
C ARG A 155 20.04 -4.15 19.21
N THR A 156 19.27 -4.97 19.92
CA THR A 156 19.40 -6.43 19.88
C THR A 156 18.92 -7.01 18.55
N TYR A 157 17.84 -6.47 17.98
CA TYR A 157 17.19 -7.03 16.78
C TYR A 157 17.41 -6.24 15.49
N ASN A 158 18.09 -5.08 15.50
CA ASN A 158 18.25 -4.22 14.32
C ASN A 158 18.90 -4.94 13.12
N PHE A 159 19.98 -5.71 13.36
CA PHE A 159 20.68 -6.46 12.33
C PHE A 159 19.79 -7.55 11.74
N GLU A 160 19.08 -8.28 12.60
CA GLU A 160 18.16 -9.33 12.20
C GLU A 160 16.96 -8.80 11.43
N PHE A 161 16.44 -7.65 11.84
CA PHE A 161 15.37 -6.94 11.14
C PHE A 161 15.78 -6.56 9.71
N ILE A 162 16.96 -5.97 9.54
CA ILE A 162 17.52 -5.65 8.21
C ILE A 162 17.76 -6.93 7.41
N ARG A 163 18.37 -7.95 8.02
CA ARG A 163 18.66 -9.23 7.35
C ARG A 163 17.39 -9.87 6.80
N ILE A 164 16.30 -9.88 7.56
CA ILE A 164 15.00 -10.35 7.08
C ILE A 164 14.56 -9.51 5.89
N LEU A 165 14.57 -8.18 5.99
CA LEU A 165 14.11 -7.31 4.89
C LEU A 165 14.93 -7.49 3.60
N GLU A 166 16.25 -7.58 3.70
CA GLU A 166 17.16 -7.72 2.55
C GLU A 166 17.14 -9.12 1.93
N SER A 167 16.69 -10.13 2.69
CA SER A 167 16.61 -11.51 2.18
C SER A 167 15.60 -11.67 1.04
N PRO A 168 15.80 -12.64 0.13
CA PRO A 168 14.88 -12.89 -0.97
C PRO A 168 13.47 -13.22 -0.48
N SER A 169 12.47 -12.63 -1.12
CA SER A 169 11.06 -12.98 -0.90
C SER A 169 10.75 -14.28 -1.63
N ILE A 170 10.15 -15.23 -0.91
CA ILE A 170 9.68 -16.49 -1.49
C ILE A 170 8.37 -16.27 -2.26
N ILE A 171 7.60 -15.25 -1.84
CA ILE A 171 6.28 -14.94 -2.38
C ILE A 171 6.38 -14.00 -3.60
N LEU A 172 7.16 -12.93 -3.46
CA LEU A 172 7.43 -11.96 -4.53
C LEU A 172 8.70 -12.37 -5.26
N GLN A 173 8.56 -13.27 -6.25
CA GLN A 173 9.69 -13.83 -6.99
C GLN A 173 10.58 -12.73 -7.60
N GLY A 174 11.89 -12.89 -7.47
CA GLY A 174 12.89 -11.91 -7.95
C GLY A 174 12.97 -10.62 -7.13
N LYS A 175 12.27 -10.54 -5.99
CA LYS A 175 12.30 -9.40 -5.06
C LYS A 175 12.85 -9.83 -3.70
N ASN A 176 13.27 -8.86 -2.89
CA ASN A 176 13.56 -9.05 -1.47
C ASN A 176 12.33 -8.69 -0.60
N ARG A 177 12.38 -9.00 0.69
CA ARG A 177 11.28 -8.75 1.63
C ARG A 177 11.00 -7.26 1.91
N ILE A 178 11.90 -6.34 1.52
CA ILE A 178 11.58 -4.90 1.47
C ILE A 178 10.37 -4.63 0.56
N TRP A 179 10.17 -5.42 -0.50
CA TRP A 179 8.98 -5.30 -1.34
C TRP A 179 7.69 -5.74 -0.65
N GLU A 180 7.77 -6.70 0.28
CA GLU A 180 6.64 -7.10 1.13
C GLU A 180 6.25 -5.95 2.07
N LEU A 181 7.27 -5.34 2.71
CA LEU A 181 7.10 -4.13 3.51
C LEU A 181 6.52 -2.98 2.68
N LEU A 182 7.08 -2.68 1.52
CA LEU A 182 6.57 -1.64 0.61
C LEU A 182 5.11 -1.88 0.23
N ARG A 183 4.67 -3.13 0.12
CA ARG A 183 3.28 -3.50 -0.19
C ARG A 183 2.36 -3.48 1.04
N GLY A 184 2.92 -3.41 2.24
CA GLY A 184 2.19 -3.38 3.50
C GLY A 184 1.79 -4.76 4.02
N VAL A 185 2.58 -5.79 3.69
CA VAL A 185 2.37 -7.18 4.14
C VAL A 185 3.41 -7.55 5.19
N TYR A 186 2.95 -8.07 6.33
CA TYR A 186 3.80 -8.39 7.47
C TYR A 186 4.28 -9.85 7.39
N ASN A 187 5.60 -10.03 7.39
CA ASN A 187 6.24 -11.35 7.28
C ASN A 187 6.33 -12.06 8.64
N GLU A 188 6.00 -13.37 8.68
CA GLU A 188 5.99 -14.19 9.90
C GLU A 188 7.40 -14.38 10.50
N ASN A 189 8.46 -14.20 9.71
CA ASN A 189 9.85 -14.28 10.20
C ASN A 189 10.12 -13.27 11.32
N PHE A 190 9.46 -12.11 11.31
CA PHE A 190 9.58 -11.14 12.41
C PHE A 190 9.00 -11.67 13.72
N ASN A 191 7.92 -12.44 13.66
CA ASN A 191 7.31 -13.09 14.83
C ASN A 191 8.18 -14.23 15.37
N SER A 192 9.05 -14.79 14.53
CA SER A 192 9.97 -15.89 14.87
C SER A 192 11.26 -15.42 15.55
N LEU A 193 11.58 -14.11 15.52
CA LEU A 193 12.79 -13.56 16.15
C LEU A 193 12.83 -13.75 17.67
N THR A 194 11.66 -13.76 18.33
CA THR A 194 11.57 -13.85 19.79
C THR A 194 10.25 -14.48 20.22
N LYS A 195 10.20 -15.04 21.43
CA LYS A 195 8.96 -15.50 22.07
C LYS A 195 8.37 -14.46 23.03
N LYS A 196 9.15 -13.45 23.45
CA LYS A 196 8.70 -12.44 24.40
C LYS A 196 7.74 -11.45 23.75
N LYS A 197 6.64 -11.16 24.44
CA LYS A 197 5.56 -10.34 23.88
C LYS A 197 5.96 -8.89 23.71
N GLU A 198 6.74 -8.36 24.65
CA GLU A 198 7.24 -6.99 24.67
C GLU A 198 8.16 -6.74 23.48
N GLU A 199 9.08 -7.68 23.23
CA GLU A 199 10.02 -7.61 22.11
C GLU A 199 9.30 -7.72 20.75
N LYS A 200 8.35 -8.66 20.60
CA LYS A 200 7.49 -8.74 19.40
C LYS A 200 6.74 -7.45 19.14
N THR A 201 6.22 -6.84 20.21
CA THR A 201 5.48 -5.57 20.11
C THR A 201 6.40 -4.46 19.58
N LEU A 202 7.64 -4.39 20.07
CA LEU A 202 8.61 -3.41 19.56
C LEU A 202 8.98 -3.66 18.10
N ILE A 203 9.24 -4.90 17.71
CA ILE A 203 9.55 -5.25 16.32
C ILE A 203 8.40 -4.83 15.39
N LYS A 204 7.15 -5.06 15.79
CA LYS A 204 5.97 -4.61 15.04
C LYS A 204 5.86 -3.08 14.99
N LYS A 205 6.20 -2.37 16.07
CA LYS A 205 6.28 -0.89 16.07
C LYS A 205 7.35 -0.39 15.08
N LEU A 206 8.53 -1.00 15.07
CA LEU A 206 9.60 -0.68 14.14
C LEU A 206 9.15 -0.91 12.69
N TRP A 207 8.54 -2.05 12.39
CA TRP A 207 8.00 -2.35 11.05
C TRP A 207 6.99 -1.29 10.59
N ASN A 208 6.05 -0.90 11.45
CA ASN A 208 5.08 0.17 11.15
C ASN A 208 5.78 1.52 10.91
N PHE A 209 6.77 1.85 11.74
CA PHE A 209 7.53 3.09 11.61
C PHE A 209 8.31 3.14 10.29
N THR A 210 9.01 2.06 9.92
CA THR A 210 9.72 1.96 8.65
C THR A 210 8.78 2.08 7.47
N TYR A 211 7.60 1.44 7.51
CA TYR A 211 6.58 1.62 6.48
C TYR A 211 6.14 3.07 6.32
N ASP A 212 5.90 3.77 7.43
CA ASP A 212 5.50 5.18 7.40
C ASP A 212 6.62 6.09 6.87
N GLU A 213 7.89 5.78 7.14
CA GLU A 213 9.03 6.49 6.54
C GLU A 213 9.10 6.27 5.02
N LEU A 214 8.89 5.04 4.54
CA LEU A 214 8.80 4.73 3.12
C LEU A 214 7.64 5.49 2.46
N LYS A 215 6.47 5.52 3.11
CA LYS A 215 5.33 6.32 2.65
C LYS A 215 5.67 7.80 2.51
N LYS A 216 6.29 8.40 3.54
CA LYS A 216 6.63 9.82 3.56
C LYS A 216 7.66 10.18 2.51
N LYS A 217 8.64 9.31 2.25
CA LYS A 217 9.77 9.59 1.35
C LYS A 217 9.53 9.17 -0.09
N ILE A 218 8.64 8.20 -0.32
CA ILE A 218 8.36 7.67 -1.66
C ILE A 218 6.94 8.03 -2.08
N TRP A 219 5.94 7.54 -1.35
CA TRP A 219 4.54 7.61 -1.81
C TRP A 219 4.01 9.04 -1.90
N ILE A 220 4.15 9.83 -0.84
CA ILE A 220 3.61 11.21 -0.79
C ILE A 220 4.24 12.08 -1.88
N PRO A 221 5.59 12.18 -1.97
CA PRO A 221 6.21 12.97 -3.02
C PRO A 221 5.87 12.49 -4.44
N ARG A 222 5.70 11.18 -4.64
CA ARG A 222 5.27 10.61 -5.91
C ARG A 222 3.87 11.07 -6.30
N CYS A 223 2.95 11.20 -5.34
CA CYS A 223 1.62 11.77 -5.57
C CYS A 223 1.69 13.27 -5.86
N ASP A 224 2.56 14.01 -5.17
CA ASP A 224 2.75 15.44 -5.40
C ASP A 224 3.34 15.73 -6.79
N GLU A 225 4.26 14.89 -7.28
CA GLU A 225 4.81 15.06 -8.64
C GLU A 225 3.76 14.83 -9.73
N ILE A 226 2.88 13.83 -9.57
CA ILE A 226 1.75 13.64 -10.49
C ILE A 226 0.84 14.86 -10.50
N LYS A 227 0.52 15.38 -9.31
CA LYS A 227 -0.30 16.59 -9.22
C LYS A 227 0.39 17.77 -9.93
N ARG A 228 1.71 17.93 -9.78
CA ARG A 228 2.49 18.97 -10.47
C ARG A 228 2.50 18.79 -12.00
N LEU A 229 2.51 17.55 -12.50
CA LEU A 229 2.42 17.24 -13.93
C LEU A 229 1.02 17.57 -14.46
N GLU A 230 -0.03 17.11 -13.77
CA GLU A 230 -1.43 17.38 -14.11
C GLU A 230 -1.75 18.87 -14.09
N ASP A 231 -1.25 19.62 -13.09
CA ASP A 231 -1.44 21.07 -13.00
C ASP A 231 -0.77 21.80 -14.19
N ARG A 232 0.41 21.32 -14.67
CA ARG A 232 1.09 21.86 -15.87
C ARG A 232 0.31 21.61 -17.15
N GLU A 233 -0.40 20.50 -17.23
CA GLU A 233 -1.28 20.14 -18.35
C GLU A 233 -2.71 20.70 -18.17
N ASN A 234 -2.96 21.51 -17.14
CA ASN A 234 -4.28 22.06 -16.81
C ASN A 234 -5.37 20.97 -16.65
N ILE A 235 -4.99 19.83 -16.07
CA ILE A 235 -5.89 18.73 -15.71
C ILE A 235 -6.32 18.91 -14.26
N LYS A 236 -7.62 19.16 -14.04
CA LYS A 236 -8.19 19.34 -12.70
C LYS A 236 -8.83 18.05 -12.22
N LYS A 237 -8.94 17.89 -10.89
CA LYS A 237 -9.66 16.75 -10.28
C LYS A 237 -11.12 16.60 -10.76
N LEU A 238 -11.77 17.69 -11.15
CA LEU A 238 -13.13 17.65 -11.70
C LEU A 238 -13.15 17.03 -13.11
N ASP A 239 -12.08 17.17 -13.87
CA ASP A 239 -11.94 16.54 -15.19
C ASP A 239 -11.86 15.02 -15.01
N LEU A 240 -11.01 14.56 -14.09
CA LEU A 240 -10.82 13.12 -13.81
C LEU A 240 -12.04 12.40 -13.20
N ARG A 241 -13.10 13.13 -12.86
CA ARG A 241 -14.37 12.56 -12.38
C ARG A 241 -15.37 12.30 -13.51
N LYS A 242 -15.11 12.83 -14.71
CA LYS A 242 -15.99 12.70 -15.88
C LYS A 242 -15.46 11.59 -16.79
N LYS A 243 -16.38 10.95 -17.51
CA LYS A 243 -16.01 10.15 -18.68
C LYS A 243 -15.62 11.10 -19.83
N ARG A 244 -14.70 10.64 -20.68
CA ARG A 244 -14.38 11.31 -21.94
C ARG A 244 -15.61 11.29 -22.83
N GLU A 245 -15.86 12.39 -23.53
CA GLU A 245 -16.85 12.42 -24.60
C GLU A 245 -16.25 11.68 -25.78
N ILE A 246 -16.95 10.66 -26.28
CA ILE A 246 -16.50 9.88 -27.43
C ILE A 246 -16.77 10.75 -28.67
N THR A 247 -15.74 10.99 -29.48
CA THR A 247 -15.89 11.72 -30.75
C THR A 247 -16.49 10.81 -31.82
N ILE A 248 -17.08 11.41 -32.86
CA ILE A 248 -17.68 10.66 -33.98
C ILE A 248 -16.62 9.81 -34.70
N GLU A 249 -15.38 10.31 -34.78
CA GLU A 249 -14.23 9.61 -35.37
C GLU A 249 -13.84 8.34 -34.58
N GLU A 250 -13.85 8.39 -33.25
CA GLU A 250 -13.59 7.21 -32.40
C GLU A 250 -14.69 6.13 -32.53
N LEU A 251 -15.93 6.54 -32.83
CA LEU A 251 -17.05 5.62 -33.10
C LEU A 251 -17.00 4.98 -34.49
N GLU A 252 -16.23 5.56 -35.41
CA GLU A 252 -16.03 5.06 -36.77
C GLU A 252 -14.84 4.08 -36.80
N GLU A 253 -13.76 4.34 -36.05
CA GLU A 253 -12.62 3.40 -35.91
C GLU A 253 -12.96 2.10 -35.15
N GLU A 254 -13.92 2.09 -34.22
CA GLU A 254 -14.36 0.86 -33.53
C GLU A 254 -15.23 -0.08 -34.41
N LYS A 255 -15.63 0.35 -35.61
CA LYS A 255 -16.52 -0.41 -36.51
C LYS A 255 -15.79 -1.17 -37.63
N ASP A 256 -14.49 -0.92 -37.81
CA ASP A 256 -13.62 -1.62 -38.76
C ASP A 256 -12.76 -2.69 -38.06
#